data_AF-A0A1Z9HY96-F1
#
_entry.id   AF-A0A1Z9HY96-F1
#
_cell.length_a   1.000
_cell.length_b   1.000
_cell.length_c   1.000
_cell.angle_alpha   90.00
_cell.angle_beta   90.00
_cell.angle_gamma   90.00
#
_symmetry.space_group_name_H-M   'P 1'
#
loop_
_entity.id
_entity.type
_entity.pdbx_description
1 polymer ?
#
loop_
_entity_poly.entity_id
_entity_poly.type
_entity_poly.pdbx_seq_one_letter_code
_entity_poly.pdbx_strand_id
1 'polypeptide(L)'
;NISWNLLFKRIVNLNQLKNFLSASKSQAYLYYSQSAASIDAMTFYYGDDVLENILFYAKQNKNFNQAFFKATGGDTLDDFSLKYISYLNNHFKFLFIYQFQKIVFFLIPFLLLLVWFYKNKRIKKKIKLWEIEDYLEDLKERENEKI
;
A
#
# COMPACT_ATOMS: atom_id res chain seq x y z
N ASN A 1 -14.80 -4.70 -3.82
CA ASN A 1 -13.33 -4.75 -3.81
C ASN A 1 -12.84 -4.04 -2.56
N ILE A 2 -12.75 -4.77 -1.45
CA ILE A 2 -12.53 -4.24 -0.09
C ILE A 2 -11.12 -3.64 0.06
N SER A 3 -10.15 -4.13 -0.72
CA SER A 3 -8.77 -3.64 -0.77
C SER A 3 -8.63 -2.17 -1.13
N TRP A 4 -9.29 -1.74 -2.21
CA TRP A 4 -8.87 -0.54 -2.93
C TRP A 4 -9.17 0.74 -2.15
N ASN A 5 -10.27 0.73 -1.38
CA ASN A 5 -10.68 1.90 -0.61
C ASN A 5 -9.84 2.09 0.67
N LEU A 6 -9.26 1.02 1.23
CA LEU A 6 -8.37 1.10 2.39
C LEU A 6 -7.01 1.74 2.05
N LEU A 7 -6.61 1.75 0.77
CA LEU A 7 -5.21 1.96 0.37
C LEU A 7 -4.89 3.29 -0.30
N PHE A 8 -5.85 3.99 -0.91
CA PHE A 8 -5.53 5.13 -1.77
C PHE A 8 -6.38 6.39 -1.51
N LYS A 9 -6.10 7.11 -0.42
CA LYS A 9 -6.50 8.53 -0.19
C LYS A 9 -7.88 8.82 0.38
N ARG A 10 -8.29 8.19 1.47
CA ARG A 10 -9.21 8.85 2.42
C ARG A 10 -9.19 8.14 3.77
N ILE A 11 -8.19 8.46 4.59
CA ILE A 11 -8.42 8.40 6.03
C ILE A 11 -9.45 9.50 6.26
N VAL A 12 -10.69 9.08 6.46
CA VAL A 12 -11.80 10.01 6.66
C VAL A 12 -11.71 10.43 8.10
N ASN A 13 -11.28 11.68 8.31
CA ASN A 13 -11.29 12.30 9.63
C ASN A 13 -12.69 12.11 10.23
N LEU A 14 -12.78 11.73 11.52
CA LEU A 14 -14.06 11.41 12.18
C LEU A 14 -15.12 12.51 11.99
N ASN A 15 -14.72 13.76 11.82
CA ASN A 15 -15.63 14.88 11.52
C ASN A 15 -16.40 14.75 10.19
N GLN A 16 -15.86 14.01 9.22
CA GLN A 16 -16.50 13.75 7.92
C GLN A 16 -17.57 12.64 7.99
N LEU A 17 -17.65 11.87 9.09
CA LEU A 17 -18.71 10.89 9.33
C LEU A 17 -20.07 11.55 9.62
N LYS A 18 -20.11 12.85 9.97
CA LYS A 18 -21.38 13.59 10.18
C LYS A 18 -22.29 13.62 8.93
N ASN A 19 -21.72 13.42 7.73
CA ASN A 19 -22.45 13.42 6.46
C ASN A 19 -22.64 12.00 5.89
N PHE A 20 -22.68 10.98 6.74
CA PHE A 20 -22.84 9.58 6.32
C PHE A 20 -24.06 9.35 5.42
N LEU A 21 -25.16 10.07 5.66
CA LEU A 21 -26.41 9.93 4.91
C LEU A 21 -26.31 10.40 3.44
N SER A 22 -25.34 11.24 3.08
CA SER A 22 -25.10 11.69 1.70
C SER A 22 -23.96 10.93 1.01
N ALA A 23 -23.42 9.89 1.65
CA ALA A 23 -22.32 9.10 1.11
C ALA A 23 -22.81 8.16 0.01
N SER A 24 -22.04 8.03 -1.08
CA SER A 24 -22.31 7.02 -2.10
C SER A 24 -22.16 5.61 -1.52
N LYS A 25 -22.80 4.59 -2.12
CA LYS A 25 -22.70 3.19 -1.67
C LYS A 25 -21.25 2.75 -1.44
N SER A 26 -20.33 3.16 -2.33
CA SER A 26 -18.89 2.86 -2.20
C SER A 26 -18.24 3.53 -0.98
N GLN A 27 -18.61 4.78 -0.68
CA GLN A 27 -18.13 5.51 0.49
C GLN A 27 -18.69 4.94 1.79
N ALA A 28 -19.97 4.53 1.81
CA ALA A 28 -20.56 3.86 2.96
C ALA A 28 -19.82 2.55 3.29
N TYR A 29 -19.52 1.72 2.28
CA TYR A 29 -18.71 0.51 2.49
C TYR A 29 -17.32 0.81 3.06
N LEU A 30 -16.67 1.87 2.58
CA LEU A 30 -15.39 2.30 3.13
C LEU A 30 -15.51 2.68 4.60
N TYR A 31 -16.50 3.49 4.96
CA TYR A 31 -16.71 3.94 6.34
C TYR A 31 -17.02 2.78 7.28
N TYR A 32 -17.84 1.82 6.87
CA TYR A 32 -18.07 0.60 7.64
C TYR A 32 -16.79 -0.21 7.83
N SER A 33 -15.99 -0.39 6.78
CA SER A 33 -14.72 -1.12 6.89
C SER A 33 -13.71 -0.44 7.81
N GLN A 34 -13.61 0.89 7.76
CA GLN A 34 -12.74 1.66 8.65
C GLN A 34 -13.25 1.66 10.09
N SER A 35 -14.56 1.66 10.30
CA SER A 35 -15.15 1.58 11.64
C SER A 35 -14.83 0.24 12.29
N ALA A 36 -14.97 -0.88 11.55
CA ALA A 36 -14.59 -2.20 12.03
C ALA A 36 -13.09 -2.27 12.40
N ALA A 37 -12.21 -1.82 11.50
CA ALA A 37 -10.77 -1.79 11.78
C ALA A 37 -10.41 -0.86 12.96
N SER A 38 -11.15 0.22 13.17
CA SER A 38 -10.94 1.11 14.32
C SER A 38 -11.33 0.44 15.65
N ILE A 39 -12.36 -0.41 15.66
CA ILE A 39 -12.73 -1.21 16.82
C ILE A 39 -11.61 -2.19 17.14
N ASP A 40 -11.10 -2.92 16.15
CA ASP A 40 -9.98 -3.85 16.35
C ASP A 40 -8.74 -3.13 16.93
N ALA A 41 -8.44 -1.93 16.41
CA ALA A 41 -7.34 -1.11 16.92
C ALA A 41 -7.59 -0.61 18.35
N MET A 42 -8.81 -0.21 18.69
CA MET A 42 -9.17 0.20 20.05
C MET A 42 -8.99 -0.96 21.02
N THR A 43 -9.51 -2.13 20.67
CA THR A 43 -9.38 -3.35 21.47
C THR A 43 -7.91 -3.73 21.64
N PHE A 44 -7.10 -3.62 20.59
CA PHE A 44 -5.67 -3.90 20.64
C PHE A 44 -4.90 -2.98 21.59
N TYR A 45 -5.20 -1.66 21.60
CA TYR A 45 -4.45 -0.69 22.42
C TYR A 45 -5.00 -0.48 23.83
N TYR A 46 -6.31 -0.65 24.03
CA TYR A 46 -6.99 -0.27 25.26
C TYR A 46 -7.72 -1.43 25.96
N GLY A 47 -7.80 -2.61 25.33
CA GLY A 47 -8.46 -3.79 25.89
C GLY A 47 -9.89 -4.01 25.35
N ASP A 48 -10.41 -5.22 25.58
CA ASP A 48 -11.71 -5.68 25.08
C ASP A 48 -12.90 -4.88 25.64
N ASP A 49 -12.75 -4.31 26.84
CA ASP A 49 -13.78 -3.57 27.57
C ASP A 49 -13.89 -2.09 27.14
N VAL A 50 -12.98 -1.59 26.30
CA VAL A 50 -12.92 -0.18 25.92
C VAL A 50 -14.23 0.31 25.30
N LEU A 51 -14.91 -0.50 24.49
CA LEU A 51 -16.18 -0.12 23.87
C LEU A 51 -17.30 -0.01 24.90
N GLU A 52 -17.35 -0.94 25.87
CA GLU A 52 -18.31 -0.89 26.96
C GLU A 52 -18.07 0.36 27.83
N ASN A 53 -16.82 0.65 28.14
CA ASN A 53 -16.41 1.83 28.90
C ASN A 53 -16.77 3.13 28.16
N ILE A 54 -16.54 3.21 26.84
CA ILE A 54 -16.95 4.35 26.02
C ILE A 54 -18.46 4.54 26.10
N LEU A 55 -19.26 3.47 25.97
CA LEU A 55 -20.72 3.55 26.05
C LEU A 55 -21.19 3.95 27.46
N PHE A 56 -20.57 3.39 28.50
CA PHE A 56 -20.86 3.71 29.89
C PHE A 56 -20.60 5.18 30.19
N TYR A 57 -19.46 5.72 29.76
CA TYR A 57 -19.13 7.13 29.93
C TYR A 57 -19.90 8.04 28.98
N ALA A 58 -20.30 7.59 27.78
CA ALA A 58 -21.11 8.38 26.85
C ALA A 58 -22.56 8.53 27.35
N LYS A 59 -23.09 7.56 28.10
CA LYS A 59 -24.39 7.71 28.79
C LYS A 59 -24.35 8.80 29.86
N GLN A 60 -23.20 9.01 30.50
CA GLN A 60 -23.02 9.98 31.59
C GLN A 60 -22.56 11.36 31.08
N ASN A 61 -21.65 11.38 30.11
CA ASN A 61 -21.09 12.60 29.54
C ASN A 61 -21.78 12.87 28.20
N LYS A 62 -22.32 14.07 27.98
CA LYS A 62 -23.02 14.44 26.74
C LYS A 62 -22.12 14.50 25.49
N ASN A 63 -20.81 14.28 25.63
CA ASN A 63 -19.83 14.41 24.56
C ASN A 63 -18.98 13.13 24.41
N PHE A 64 -19.00 12.55 23.21
CA PHE A 64 -18.22 11.38 22.84
C PHE A 64 -16.72 11.54 23.10
N ASN A 65 -16.12 12.70 22.80
CA ASN A 65 -14.69 12.93 22.99
C ASN A 65 -14.29 12.81 24.47
N GLN A 66 -15.15 13.28 25.37
CA GLN A 66 -14.93 13.17 26.81
C GLN A 66 -15.12 11.73 27.31
N ALA A 67 -16.10 11.00 26.75
CA ALA A 67 -16.31 9.60 27.05
C ALA A 67 -15.13 8.75 26.59
N PHE A 68 -14.64 8.99 25.38
CA PHE A 68 -13.45 8.35 24.82
C PHE A 68 -12.23 8.59 25.70
N PHE A 69 -11.93 9.85 26.02
CA PHE A 69 -10.80 10.23 26.88
C PHE A 69 -10.82 9.52 28.24
N LYS A 70 -12.01 9.39 28.85
CA LYS A 70 -12.16 8.67 30.12
C LYS A 70 -11.97 7.16 29.95
N ALA A 71 -12.54 6.58 28.91
CA ALA A 71 -12.45 5.14 28.64
C ALA A 71 -11.04 4.67 28.29
N THR A 72 -10.25 5.51 27.63
CA THR A 72 -8.88 5.19 27.20
C THR A 72 -7.81 5.58 28.23
N GLY A 73 -8.21 6.12 29.39
CA GLY A 73 -7.28 6.52 30.44
C GLY A 73 -6.50 7.81 30.13
N GLY A 74 -6.99 8.65 29.21
CA GLY A 74 -6.44 9.98 28.94
C GLY A 74 -5.98 10.22 27.50
N ASP A 75 -6.24 9.31 26.56
CA ASP A 75 -5.94 9.55 25.16
C ASP A 75 -7.03 10.36 24.48
N THR A 76 -6.62 11.37 23.71
CA THR A 76 -7.55 12.09 22.82
C THR A 76 -7.81 11.30 21.54
N LEU A 77 -8.82 11.73 20.78
CA LEU A 77 -9.09 11.13 19.46
C LEU A 77 -7.96 11.37 18.44
N ASP A 78 -7.19 12.44 18.62
CA ASP A 78 -6.04 12.72 17.76
C ASP A 78 -4.88 11.77 18.09
N ASP A 79 -4.63 11.51 19.38
CA ASP A 79 -3.65 10.50 19.83
C ASP A 79 -4.02 9.11 19.32
N PHE A 80 -5.30 8.74 19.43
CA PHE A 80 -5.80 7.49 18.89
C PHE A 80 -5.66 7.44 17.36
N SER A 81 -5.88 8.53 16.64
CA SER A 81 -5.70 8.54 15.17
C SER A 81 -4.28 8.18 14.76
N LEU A 82 -3.27 8.65 15.49
CA LEU A 82 -1.88 8.27 15.23
C LEU A 82 -1.63 6.79 15.52
N LYS A 83 -2.15 6.27 16.65
CA LYS A 83 -2.09 4.86 17.01
C LYS A 83 -2.80 3.97 15.98
N TYR A 84 -3.99 4.37 15.53
CA TYR A 84 -4.78 3.69 14.51
C TYR A 84 -4.02 3.59 13.18
N ILE A 85 -3.39 4.68 12.72
CA ILE A 85 -2.56 4.66 11.51
C ILE A 85 -1.37 3.70 11.67
N SER A 86 -0.74 3.69 12.85
CA SER A 86 0.36 2.75 13.16
C SER A 86 -0.12 1.29 13.13
N TYR A 87 -1.28 0.99 13.75
CA TYR A 87 -1.91 -0.32 13.73
C TYR A 87 -2.23 -0.80 12.32
N LEU A 88 -2.89 0.05 11.51
CA LEU A 88 -3.16 -0.27 10.11
C LEU A 88 -1.87 -0.58 9.35
N ASN A 89 -0.83 0.22 9.55
CA ASN A 89 0.46 0.00 8.91
C ASN A 89 1.11 -1.31 9.34
N ASN A 90 1.02 -1.72 10.60
CA ASN A 90 1.70 -2.93 11.05
C ASN A 90 0.92 -4.21 10.74
N HIS A 91 -0.42 -4.15 10.79
CA HIS A 91 -1.28 -5.32 10.62
C HIS A 91 -1.81 -5.49 9.19
N PHE A 92 -1.93 -4.41 8.40
CA PHE A 92 -2.52 -4.45 7.06
C PHE A 92 -1.54 -4.20 5.90
N LYS A 93 -0.26 -3.85 6.16
CA LYS A 93 0.76 -3.71 5.10
C LYS A 93 0.89 -4.94 4.21
N PHE A 94 0.82 -6.15 4.78
CA PHE A 94 0.91 -7.39 3.99
C PHE A 94 -0.40 -7.77 3.31
N LEU A 95 -1.55 -7.35 3.87
CA LEU A 95 -2.87 -7.53 3.24
C LEU A 95 -2.99 -6.74 1.92
N PHE A 96 -2.21 -5.66 1.76
CA PHE A 96 -1.98 -5.01 0.46
C PHE A 96 -1.49 -6.05 -0.55
N ILE A 97 -0.31 -6.61 -0.30
CA ILE A 97 0.43 -7.47 -1.24
C ILE A 97 -0.41 -8.69 -1.64
N TYR A 98 -1.12 -9.30 -0.68
CA TYR A 98 -2.00 -10.45 -0.95
C TYR A 98 -3.14 -10.10 -1.93
N GLN A 99 -3.73 -8.92 -1.83
CA GLN A 99 -4.81 -8.47 -2.72
C GLN A 99 -4.28 -8.07 -4.11
N PHE A 100 -2.98 -7.85 -4.26
CA PHE A 100 -2.30 -7.64 -5.54
C PHE A 100 -1.91 -8.93 -6.27
N GLN A 101 -2.42 -10.11 -5.88
CA GLN A 101 -2.15 -11.39 -6.55
C GLN A 101 -2.17 -11.32 -8.10
N LYS A 102 -3.15 -10.61 -8.67
CA LYS A 102 -3.24 -10.43 -10.13
C LYS A 102 -2.10 -9.58 -10.68
N ILE A 103 -1.73 -8.51 -10.00
CA ILE A 103 -0.66 -7.59 -10.41
C ILE A 103 0.71 -8.26 -10.25
N VAL A 104 0.93 -9.02 -9.17
CA VAL A 104 2.14 -9.83 -8.98
C VAL A 104 2.27 -10.85 -10.12
N PHE A 105 1.19 -11.53 -10.49
CA PHE A 105 1.17 -12.49 -11.59
C PHE A 105 1.47 -11.84 -12.95
N PHE A 106 1.04 -10.60 -13.20
CA PHE A 106 1.41 -9.83 -14.39
C PHE A 106 2.84 -9.26 -14.34
N LEU A 107 3.33 -8.88 -13.16
CA LEU A 107 4.65 -8.27 -12.98
C LEU A 107 5.79 -9.25 -13.28
N ILE A 108 5.66 -10.51 -12.89
CA ILE A 108 6.70 -11.54 -13.10
C ILE A 108 7.03 -11.74 -14.59
N PRO A 109 6.08 -12.07 -15.48
CA PRO A 109 6.38 -12.22 -16.90
C PRO A 109 6.85 -10.90 -17.54
N PHE A 110 6.35 -9.76 -17.07
CA PHE A 110 6.81 -8.45 -17.53
C PHE A 110 8.29 -8.19 -17.16
N LEU A 111 8.71 -8.53 -15.94
CA LEU A 111 10.11 -8.48 -15.50
C LEU A 111 11.01 -9.38 -16.35
N LEU A 112 10.55 -10.60 -16.65
CA LEU A 112 11.28 -11.53 -17.53
C LEU A 112 11.46 -10.95 -18.94
N LEU A 113 10.41 -10.33 -19.50
CA LEU A 113 10.50 -9.65 -20.80
C LEU A 113 11.49 -8.48 -20.77
N LEU A 114 11.51 -7.68 -19.71
CA LEU A 114 12.47 -6.59 -19.54
C LEU A 114 13.91 -7.10 -19.47
N VAL A 115 14.16 -8.12 -18.66
CA VAL A 115 15.48 -8.76 -18.55
C VAL A 115 15.92 -9.32 -19.90
N TRP A 116 15.02 -10.02 -20.61
CA TRP A 116 15.28 -10.55 -21.93
C TRP A 116 15.63 -9.44 -22.94
N PHE A 117 14.86 -8.36 -22.97
CA PHE A 117 15.08 -7.23 -23.87
C PHE A 117 16.42 -6.53 -23.58
N TYR A 118 16.75 -6.34 -22.31
CA TYR A 118 18.02 -5.76 -21.88
C TYR A 118 19.21 -6.63 -22.29
N LYS A 119 19.11 -7.95 -22.06
CA LYS A 119 20.12 -8.92 -22.45
C LYS A 119 20.31 -8.95 -23.97
N ASN A 120 19.21 -9.01 -24.73
CA ASN A 120 19.23 -9.08 -26.19
C ASN A 120 19.90 -7.83 -26.80
N LYS A 121 19.61 -6.64 -26.26
CA LYS A 121 20.30 -5.40 -26.69
C LYS A 121 21.81 -5.45 -26.45
N ARG A 122 22.25 -5.98 -25.31
CA ARG A 122 23.69 -6.13 -25.01
C ARG A 122 24.37 -7.14 -25.93
N ILE A 123 23.72 -8.27 -26.19
CA ILE A 123 24.25 -9.33 -27.07
C ILE A 123 24.44 -8.79 -28.49
N LYS A 124 23.41 -8.13 -29.06
CA LYS A 124 23.50 -7.55 -30.41
C LYS A 124 24.62 -6.52 -30.54
N LYS A 125 24.91 -5.75 -29.49
CA LYS A 125 26.04 -4.80 -29.49
C LYS A 125 27.39 -5.52 -29.53
N LYS A 126 27.53 -6.63 -28.81
CA LYS A 126 28.77 -7.43 -28.83
C LYS A 126 29.01 -8.10 -30.18
N ILE A 127 27.97 -8.70 -30.76
CA ILE A 127 28.08 -9.35 -32.08
C ILE A 127 28.51 -8.36 -33.16
N LYS A 128 27.89 -7.17 -33.20
CA LYS A 128 28.30 -6.13 -34.15
C LYS A 128 29.73 -5.64 -33.96
N LEU A 129 30.24 -5.66 -32.73
CA LEU A 129 31.62 -5.29 -32.45
C LEU A 129 32.57 -6.35 -33.03
N TRP A 130 32.27 -7.63 -32.80
CA TRP A 130 33.04 -8.74 -33.36
C TRP A 130 33.03 -8.73 -34.89
N GLU A 131 31.87 -8.53 -35.53
CA GLU A 131 31.77 -8.41 -37.00
C GLU A 131 32.63 -7.27 -37.58
N ILE A 132 32.77 -6.16 -36.85
CA ILE A 132 33.63 -5.04 -37.26
C ILE A 132 35.11 -5.39 -37.06
N GLU A 133 35.45 -6.06 -35.97
CA GLU A 133 36.82 -6.52 -35.67
C GLU A 133 37.29 -7.50 -36.77
N ASP A 134 36.47 -8.52 -37.08
CA ASP A 134 36.74 -9.51 -38.13
C ASP A 134 36.93 -8.82 -39.50
N TYR A 135 36.04 -7.90 -39.87
CA TYR A 135 36.14 -7.16 -41.13
C TYR A 135 37.42 -6.29 -41.22
N LEU A 136 37.83 -5.69 -40.11
CA LEU A 136 39.06 -4.89 -40.06
C LEU A 136 40.31 -5.77 -40.13
N GLU A 137 40.28 -6.98 -39.58
CA GLU A 137 41.35 -7.97 -39.68
C GLU A 137 41.50 -8.45 -41.13
N ASP A 138 40.41 -8.84 -41.78
CA ASP A 138 40.39 -9.22 -43.20
C ASP A 138 40.90 -8.10 -44.13
N LEU A 139 40.63 -6.83 -43.80
CA LEU A 139 41.15 -5.69 -44.55
C LEU A 139 42.67 -5.54 -44.37
N LYS A 140 43.17 -5.69 -43.15
CA LYS A 140 44.61 -5.61 -42.85
C LYS A 140 45.39 -6.75 -43.52
N GLU A 141 44.88 -7.97 -43.49
CA GLU A 141 45.52 -9.11 -44.16
C GLU A 141 45.64 -8.87 -45.67
N ARG A 142 44.55 -8.43 -46.32
CA ARG A 142 44.55 -8.10 -47.75
C ARG A 142 45.43 -6.91 -48.14
N GLU A 143 45.69 -5.99 -47.21
CA GLU A 143 46.61 -4.88 -47.43
C GLU A 143 48.07 -5.35 -47.32
N ASN A 144 48.37 -6.22 -46.35
CA ASN A 144 49.69 -6.81 -46.15
C ASN A 144 50.11 -7.76 -47.30
N GLU A 145 49.17 -8.44 -47.94
CA GLU A 145 49.44 -9.30 -49.11
C GLU A 145 49.76 -8.53 -50.40
N LYS A 146 49.50 -7.21 -50.43
CA LYS A 146 49.72 -6.35 -51.61
C LYS A 146 51.06 -5.60 -51.61
N ILE A 147 51.85 -5.74 -50.54
CA ILE A 147 53.17 -5.12 -50.35
C ILE A 147 54.25 -6.18 -50.58
#